data_AF-A0A5C7AJE8-F1
#
_entry.id   AF-A0A5C7AJE8-F1
#
_cell.length_a   1.000
_cell.length_b   1.000
_cell.length_c   1.000
_cell.angle_alpha   90.00
_cell.angle_beta   90.00
_cell.angle_gamma   90.00
#
_symmetry.space_group_name_H-M   'P 1'
#
loop_
_entity.id
_entity.type
_entity.pdbx_description
1 polymer ?
#
loop_
_entity_poly.entity_id
_entity_poly.type
_entity_poly.pdbx_seq_one_letter_code
_entity_poly.pdbx_strand_id
1 'polypeptide(L)'
;MINQVKIQPLNLTGKVFCENLGLSFNGQIMQSLRELGLVSFFKVGKKYFYAYEDIEAVNQKLRNGKISIKVNNGYYITLNE
;
A
#
# COMPACT_ATOMS: atom_id res chain seq x y z
N MET A 1 -17.70 -25.80 18.33
CA MET A 1 -17.41 -24.43 17.85
C MET A 1 -16.20 -24.51 16.96
N ILE A 2 -16.34 -24.23 15.65
CA ILE A 2 -15.20 -24.24 14.73
C ILE A 2 -14.52 -22.89 14.88
N ASN A 3 -13.34 -22.86 15.52
CA ASN A 3 -12.48 -21.68 15.48
C ASN A 3 -12.01 -21.50 14.04
N GLN A 4 -12.67 -20.60 13.30
CA GLN A 4 -12.15 -20.15 12.02
C GLN A 4 -10.91 -19.32 12.29
N VAL A 5 -9.73 -19.95 12.14
CA VAL A 5 -8.45 -19.23 12.14
C VAL A 5 -8.48 -18.29 10.93
N LYS A 6 -8.58 -16.99 11.19
CA LYS A 6 -8.55 -15.97 10.13
C LYS A 6 -7.11 -15.88 9.61
N ILE A 7 -6.81 -16.65 8.57
CA ILE A 7 -5.50 -16.62 7.92
C ILE A 7 -5.36 -15.27 7.21
N GLN A 8 -4.34 -14.49 7.58
CA GLN A 8 -4.00 -13.28 6.86
C GLN A 8 -3.30 -13.66 5.55
N PRO A 9 -3.70 -13.07 4.41
CA PRO A 9 -3.04 -13.34 3.14
C PRO A 9 -1.62 -12.77 3.15
N LEU A 10 -0.66 -13.52 2.60
CA LEU A 10 0.73 -13.07 2.47
C LEU A 10 0.83 -11.80 1.60
N ASN A 11 0.01 -11.72 0.55
CA ASN A 11 0.03 -10.62 -0.38
C ASN A 11 -1.39 -10.14 -0.72
N LEU A 12 -1.52 -8.85 -0.98
CA LEU A 12 -2.77 -8.15 -1.20
C LEU A 12 -2.82 -7.55 -2.59
N THR A 13 -4.02 -7.42 -3.14
CA THR A 13 -4.22 -6.54 -4.30
C THR A 13 -4.03 -5.09 -3.87
N GLY A 14 -3.69 -4.21 -4.81
CA GLY A 14 -3.53 -2.77 -4.51
C GLY A 14 -4.78 -2.13 -3.89
N LYS A 15 -5.97 -2.61 -4.25
CA LYS A 15 -7.23 -2.15 -3.63
C LYS A 15 -7.27 -2.48 -2.15
N VAL A 16 -7.04 -3.75 -1.80
CA VAL A 16 -7.06 -4.20 -0.39
C VAL A 16 -5.92 -3.56 0.40
N PHE A 17 -4.75 -3.35 -0.23
CA PHE A 17 -3.65 -2.64 0.41
C PHE A 17 -4.03 -1.21 0.81
N CYS A 18 -4.61 -0.42 -0.11
CA CYS A 18 -5.11 0.93 0.20
C CYS A 18 -6.19 0.93 1.28
N GLU A 19 -7.14 -0.02 1.22
CA GLU A 19 -8.19 -0.17 2.23
C GLU A 19 -7.62 -0.40 3.64
N ASN A 20 -6.55 -1.21 3.76
CA ASN A 20 -5.86 -1.43 5.04
C ASN A 20 -5.09 -0.18 5.54
N LEU A 21 -4.66 0.70 4.64
CA LEU A 21 -4.10 2.00 4.99
C LEU A 21 -5.16 3.06 5.33
N GLY A 22 -6.46 2.74 5.19
CA GLY A 22 -7.55 3.72 5.34
C GLY A 22 -7.65 4.71 4.18
N LEU A 23 -7.15 4.33 2.99
CA LEU A 23 -7.13 5.17 1.80
C LEU A 23 -8.06 4.62 0.71
N SER A 24 -8.68 5.51 -0.04
CA SER A 24 -9.35 5.13 -1.30
C SER A 24 -8.33 4.62 -2.30
N PHE A 25 -8.67 3.52 -2.99
CA PHE A 25 -7.78 2.96 -4.01
C PHE A 25 -7.53 3.96 -5.14
N ASN A 26 -6.25 4.22 -5.40
CA ASN A 26 -5.80 4.96 -6.57
C ASN A 26 -4.54 4.30 -7.14
N GLY A 27 -4.56 4.01 -8.45
CA GLY A 27 -3.44 3.36 -9.13
C GLY A 27 -2.14 4.17 -9.10
N GLN A 28 -2.23 5.51 -9.11
CA GLN A 28 -1.06 6.40 -9.05
C GLN A 28 -0.41 6.41 -7.67
N ILE A 29 -1.18 6.26 -6.59
CA ILE A 29 -0.65 6.08 -5.23
C ILE A 29 0.18 4.80 -5.16
N MET A 30 -0.40 3.68 -5.61
CA MET A 30 0.31 2.40 -5.60
C MET A 30 1.51 2.41 -6.54
N GLN A 31 1.43 3.10 -7.67
CA GLN A 31 2.57 3.32 -8.55
C GLN A 31 3.69 4.07 -7.84
N SER A 32 3.38 5.19 -7.19
CA SER A 32 4.35 6.00 -6.46
C SER A 32 5.02 5.23 -5.31
N LEU A 33 4.25 4.44 -4.56
CA LEU A 33 4.80 3.59 -3.49
C LEU A 33 5.84 2.60 -4.03
N ARG A 34 5.61 2.02 -5.21
CA ARG A 34 6.57 1.12 -5.86
C ARG A 34 7.81 1.85 -6.37
N GLU A 35 7.60 2.99 -7.02
CA GLU A 35 8.69 3.81 -7.57
C GLU A 35 9.63 4.33 -6.48
N LEU A 36 9.10 4.61 -5.29
CA LEU A 36 9.87 5.00 -4.10
C LEU A 36 10.45 3.81 -3.31
N GLY A 37 10.22 2.57 -3.74
CA GLY A 37 10.69 1.38 -3.03
C GLY A 37 10.09 1.20 -1.63
N LEU A 38 8.90 1.77 -1.39
CA LEU A 38 8.22 1.72 -0.09
C LEU A 38 7.38 0.46 0.11
N VAL A 39 7.19 -0.33 -0.95
CA VAL A 39 6.45 -1.59 -0.93
C VAL A 39 7.16 -2.63 -1.79
N SER A 40 7.19 -3.86 -1.30
CA SER A 40 7.51 -5.06 -2.03
C SER A 40 6.30 -5.49 -2.85
N PHE A 41 6.55 -5.91 -4.09
CA PHE A 41 5.47 -6.35 -4.98
C PHE A 41 5.92 -7.39 -6.00
N PHE A 42 4.96 -8.15 -6.51
CA PHE A 42 5.10 -8.95 -7.72
C PHE A 42 3.90 -8.78 -8.62
N LYS A 43 4.02 -9.29 -9.86
CA LYS A 43 2.99 -9.16 -10.89
C LYS A 43 2.56 -10.52 -11.40
N VAL A 44 1.24 -10.72 -11.52
CA VAL A 44 0.65 -11.90 -12.16
C VAL A 44 -0.29 -11.41 -13.26
N GLY A 45 0.10 -11.66 -14.51
CA GLY A 45 -0.58 -11.08 -15.67
C GLY A 45 -0.58 -9.55 -15.62
N LYS A 46 -1.77 -8.94 -15.54
CA LYS A 46 -1.93 -7.48 -15.42
C LYS A 46 -2.08 -6.99 -13.97
N LYS A 47 -2.13 -7.89 -12.98
CA LYS A 47 -2.41 -7.56 -11.58
C LYS A 47 -1.12 -7.47 -10.77
N TYR A 48 -1.06 -6.48 -9.90
CA TYR A 48 0.01 -6.33 -8.91
C TYR A 48 -0.47 -6.80 -7.55
N PHE A 49 0.45 -7.48 -6.85
CA PHE A 49 0.27 -7.97 -5.49
C PHE A 49 1.37 -7.41 -4.61
N TYR A 50 1.01 -6.99 -3.40
CA TYR A 50 1.86 -6.27 -2.46
C TYR A 50 1.97 -7.05 -1.15
N ALA A 51 3.14 -7.05 -0.52
CA ALA A 51 3.32 -7.77 0.73
C ALA A 51 2.43 -7.17 1.84
N TYR A 52 1.76 -8.02 2.60
CA TYR A 52 0.91 -7.56 3.71
C TYR A 52 1.71 -6.79 4.76
N GLU A 53 2.94 -7.24 5.03
CA GLU A 53 3.84 -6.66 6.04
C GLU A 53 4.21 -5.19 5.78
N ASP A 54 4.20 -4.75 4.52
CA ASP A 54 4.54 -3.37 4.17
C ASP A 54 3.47 -2.35 4.61
N ILE A 55 2.25 -2.80 4.91
CA ILE A 55 1.15 -1.92 5.35
C ILE A 55 1.59 -1.14 6.59
N GLU A 56 2.15 -1.81 7.58
CA GLU A 56 2.52 -1.17 8.85
C GLU A 56 3.67 -0.18 8.62
N ALA A 57 4.67 -0.55 7.82
CA ALA A 57 5.79 0.33 7.49
C ALA A 57 5.32 1.62 6.77
N VAL A 58 4.42 1.50 5.80
CA VAL A 58 3.84 2.64 5.07
C VAL A 58 2.97 3.50 5.99
N ASN A 59 2.11 2.87 6.80
CA ASN A 59 1.24 3.56 7.77
C ASN A 59 2.06 4.39 8.77
N GLN A 60 3.14 3.82 9.31
CA GLN A 60 4.04 4.53 10.21
C GLN A 60 4.74 5.71 9.54
N LYS A 61 5.15 5.57 8.27
CA LYS A 61 5.75 6.70 7.52
C LYS A 61 4.76 7.82 7.26
N LEU A 62 3.50 7.50 6.95
CA LEU A 62 2.43 8.48 6.76
C LEU A 62 2.13 9.21 8.08
N ARG A 63 1.94 8.47 9.18
CA ARG A 63 1.63 9.04 10.51
C ARG A 63 2.73 9.94 11.05
N ASN A 64 3.98 9.54 10.85
CA ASN A 64 5.14 10.31 11.31
C ASN A 64 5.52 11.43 10.34
N GLY A 65 4.75 11.66 9.27
CA GLY A 65 5.05 12.71 8.30
C GLY A 65 6.36 12.50 7.55
N LYS A 66 6.85 11.27 7.42
CA LYS A 66 8.02 10.93 6.58
C LYS A 66 7.65 10.86 5.11
N ILE A 67 6.40 10.49 4.82
CA ILE A 67 5.83 10.52 3.49
C ILE A 67 4.47 11.21 3.52
N SER A 68 4.12 11.85 2.43
CA SER A 68 2.84 12.56 2.25
C SER A 68 2.15 12.10 0.97
N ILE A 69 0.81 12.16 0.97
CA ILE A 69 0.00 12.00 -0.23
C ILE A 69 -0.31 13.39 -0.77
N LYS A 70 0.12 13.69 -2.00
CA LYS A 70 -0.14 14.98 -2.65
C LYS A 70 -1.10 14.83 -3.82
N VAL A 71 -1.84 15.90 -4.09
CA VAL A 71 -2.81 16.02 -5.17
C VAL A 71 -2.45 17.20 -6.07
N ASN A 72 -1.49 17.00 -6.98
CA ASN A 72 -1.13 17.98 -8.00
C ASN A 72 -0.95 17.25 -9.33
N ASN A 73 -1.87 17.44 -10.27
CA ASN A 73 -1.98 16.67 -11.53
C ASN A 73 -2.09 15.13 -11.35
N GLY A 74 -2.71 14.70 -10.25
CA GLY A 74 -2.89 13.29 -9.89
C GLY A 74 -2.52 13.04 -8.44
N TYR A 75 -2.63 11.78 -8.01
CA TYR A 75 -2.29 11.36 -6.65
C TYR A 75 -0.91 10.72 -6.64
N TYR A 76 -0.01 11.20 -5.78
CA TYR A 76 1.32 10.61 -5.65
C TYR A 76 1.83 10.70 -4.21
N ILE A 77 2.81 9.83 -3.92
CA ILE A 77 3.52 9.83 -2.64
C ILE A 77 4.78 10.67 -2.79
N THR A 78 5.07 11.53 -1.81
CA THR A 78 6.35 12.22 -1.68
C THR A 78 7.05 11.80 -0.41
N LEU A 79 8.38 11.68 -0.46
CA LEU A 79 9.21 11.72 0.74
C LEU A 79 9.23 13.17 1.24
N ASN A 80 9.10 13.36 2.55
CA ASN A 80 9.31 14.65 3.18
C ASN A 80 10.75 14.72 3.69
N GLU A 81 11.42 15.84 3.47
CA GLU A 81 12.73 16.15 4.04
C GLU A 81 12.61 16.62 5.49
#